data_AF-A0A517E116-F1
#
_entry.id   AF-A0A517E116-F1
#
_cell.length_a   1.000
_cell.length_b   1.000
_cell.length_c   1.000
_cell.angle_alpha   90.00
_cell.angle_beta   90.00
_cell.angle_gamma   90.00
#
_symmetry.space_group_name_H-M   'P 1'
#
loop_
_entity.id
_entity.type
_entity.pdbx_description
1 polymer ?
#
loop_
_entity_poly.entity_id
_entity_poly.type
_entity_poly.pdbx_seq_one_letter_code
_entity_poly.pdbx_strand_id
1 'polypeptide(L)'
;MIIFMEGEPGEGFHYVKSGKVKIVKVSQDGREHMINILGPGEVFAEVLLFNHGPYPATAVTLADSVIGIIKNTDLENVVAGNARIALHIIRVMSKKLLQAQMKIKHWRCRIPFRALHKSLSGCHSNMGGLLPAVLRLILR
;
A
#
# COMPACT_ATOMS: atom_id res chain seq x y z
N MET A 1 12.62 -20.39 6.07
CA MET A 1 11.60 -20.87 7.03
C MET A 1 10.37 -19.97 6.91
N ILE A 2 9.16 -20.54 6.89
CA ILE A 2 7.92 -19.75 6.83
C ILE A 2 7.61 -19.25 8.25
N ILE A 3 7.26 -17.97 8.38
CA ILE A 3 6.89 -17.35 9.65
C ILE A 3 5.37 -17.46 9.84
N PHE A 4 4.61 -17.09 8.80
CA PHE A 4 3.16 -17.25 8.71
C PHE A 4 2.75 -17.23 7.24
N MET A 5 1.55 -17.74 6.95
CA MET A 5 0.96 -17.78 5.62
C MET A 5 -0.18 -16.78 5.48
N GLU A 6 -0.37 -16.29 4.25
CA GLU A 6 -1.55 -15.51 3.89
C GLU A 6 -2.84 -16.27 4.24
N GLY A 7 -3.77 -15.59 4.89
CA GLY A 7 -5.05 -16.16 5.31
C GLY A 7 -5.06 -16.81 6.70
N GLU A 8 -3.88 -17.08 7.30
CA GLU A 8 -3.82 -17.59 8.68
C GLU A 8 -4.31 -16.54 9.69
N PRO A 9 -4.93 -16.96 10.81
CA PRO A 9 -5.35 -16.05 11.88
C PRO A 9 -4.18 -15.18 12.36
N GLY A 10 -4.37 -13.87 12.32
CA GLY A 10 -3.37 -12.91 12.75
C GLY A 10 -3.40 -12.70 14.26
N GLU A 11 -2.38 -13.18 14.96
CA GLU A 11 -2.26 -13.02 16.43
C GLU A 11 -1.53 -11.72 16.84
N GLY A 12 -0.88 -11.07 15.88
CA GLY A 12 -0.11 -9.87 16.11
C GLY A 12 0.85 -9.54 14.97
N PHE A 13 1.61 -8.48 15.18
CA PHE A 13 2.59 -7.98 14.22
C PHE A 13 4.00 -8.40 14.62
N HIS A 14 4.91 -8.34 13.65
CA HIS A 14 6.24 -8.91 13.77
C HIS A 14 7.31 -7.86 13.47
N TYR A 15 8.51 -8.06 13.99
CA TYR A 15 9.67 -7.23 13.67
C TYR A 15 10.93 -8.08 13.50
N VAL A 16 11.80 -7.64 12.61
CA VAL A 16 13.07 -8.32 12.35
C VAL A 16 14.11 -7.83 13.36
N LYS A 17 14.57 -8.69 14.26
CA LYS A 17 15.69 -8.38 15.17
C LYS A 17 17.03 -8.57 14.47
N SER A 18 17.16 -9.61 13.66
CA SER A 18 18.31 -9.86 12.78
C SER A 18 17.91 -10.73 11.60
N GLY A 19 18.69 -10.71 10.52
CA GLY A 19 18.44 -11.49 9.30
C GLY A 19 17.63 -10.74 8.24
N LYS A 20 16.94 -11.48 7.37
CA LYS A 20 16.14 -10.93 6.26
C LYS A 20 14.85 -11.71 6.07
N VAL A 21 13.75 -10.99 5.85
CA VAL A 21 12.42 -11.56 5.62
C VAL A 21 11.86 -11.11 4.28
N LYS A 22 11.39 -12.04 3.46
CA LYS A 22 10.66 -11.80 2.22
C LYS A 22 9.17 -11.84 2.50
N ILE A 23 8.44 -10.82 2.04
CA ILE A 23 6.97 -10.79 2.04
C ILE A 23 6.48 -11.09 0.64
N VAL A 24 5.67 -12.12 0.50
CA VAL A 24 5.09 -12.57 -0.79
C VAL A 24 3.59 -12.67 -0.69
N LYS A 25 2.92 -12.40 -1.82
CA LYS A 25 1.48 -12.60 -1.98
C LYS A 25 1.24 -13.49 -3.19
N VAL A 26 0.32 -14.43 -3.06
CA VAL A 26 -0.02 -15.34 -4.16
C VAL A 26 -1.21 -14.74 -4.90
N SER A 27 -1.07 -14.57 -6.22
CA SER A 27 -2.18 -14.12 -7.07
C SER A 27 -3.16 -15.28 -7.32
N GLN A 28 -4.38 -14.97 -7.78
CA GLN A 28 -5.39 -16.00 -8.08
C GLN A 28 -4.92 -17.02 -9.12
N ASP A 29 -4.04 -16.59 -10.04
CA ASP A 29 -3.40 -17.45 -11.05
C ASP A 29 -2.22 -18.30 -10.51
N GLY A 30 -2.02 -18.32 -9.18
CA GLY A 30 -0.93 -19.05 -8.52
C GLY A 30 0.46 -18.39 -8.61
N ARG A 31 0.56 -17.21 -9.23
CA ARG A 31 1.84 -16.48 -9.35
C ARG A 31 2.22 -15.78 -8.05
N GLU A 32 3.39 -16.09 -7.52
CA GLU A 32 3.97 -15.38 -6.38
C GLU A 32 4.47 -13.99 -6.78
N HIS A 33 4.01 -12.97 -6.07
CA HIS A 33 4.53 -11.61 -6.18
C HIS A 33 5.27 -11.23 -4.90
N MET A 34 6.55 -10.87 -5.05
CA MET A 34 7.33 -10.33 -3.94
C MET A 34 6.91 -8.88 -3.69
N ILE A 35 6.35 -8.63 -2.51
CA ILE A 35 5.92 -7.29 -2.10
C ILE A 35 7.10 -6.49 -1.59
N ASN A 36 7.89 -7.09 -0.70
CA ASN A 36 9.01 -6.41 -0.06
C ASN A 36 10.04 -7.40 0.52
N ILE A 37 11.25 -6.91 0.77
CA ILE A 37 12.28 -7.58 1.57
C ILE A 37 12.60 -6.68 2.74
N LEU A 38 12.55 -7.26 3.94
CA LEU A 38 12.69 -6.56 5.21
C LEU A 38 14.01 -6.92 5.89
N GLY A 39 14.67 -5.92 6.46
CA GLY A 39 15.88 -6.04 7.25
C GLY A 39 15.68 -5.72 8.73
N PRO A 40 16.76 -5.77 9.54
CA PRO A 40 16.71 -5.51 10.97
C PRO A 40 16.10 -4.15 11.31
N GLY A 41 15.21 -4.12 12.30
CA GLY A 41 14.48 -2.93 12.74
C GLY A 41 13.18 -2.67 11.97
N GLU A 42 12.93 -3.38 10.87
CA GLU A 42 11.68 -3.24 10.13
C GLU A 42 10.55 -4.06 10.77
N VAL A 43 9.36 -3.48 10.74
CA VAL A 43 8.11 -4.03 11.28
C VAL A 43 7.22 -4.42 10.13
N PHE A 44 6.51 -5.54 10.27
CA PHE A 44 5.59 -6.05 9.25
C PHE A 44 4.36 -6.72 9.86
N ALA A 45 3.35 -6.92 9.02
CA ALA A 45 2.00 -7.28 9.44
C ALA A 45 1.37 -6.25 10.39
N GLU A 46 1.79 -4.98 10.31
CA GLU A 46 1.22 -3.89 11.13
C GLU A 46 -0.26 -3.64 10.84
N VAL A 47 -0.81 -4.17 9.74
CA VAL A 47 -2.24 -4.11 9.44
C VAL A 47 -3.09 -4.83 10.48
N LEU A 48 -2.48 -5.75 11.24
CA LEU A 48 -3.12 -6.47 12.33
C LEU A 48 -3.06 -5.71 13.66
N LEU A 49 -2.36 -4.58 13.71
CA LEU A 49 -2.28 -3.75 14.91
C LEU A 49 -3.68 -3.25 15.30
N PHE A 50 -4.19 -3.75 16.41
CA PHE A 50 -5.58 -3.53 16.90
C PHE A 50 -6.68 -4.07 15.96
N ASN A 51 -6.34 -4.94 15.00
CA ASN A 51 -7.32 -5.58 14.13
C ASN A 51 -7.16 -7.09 14.20
N HIS A 52 -8.24 -7.78 14.58
CA HIS A 52 -8.27 -9.23 14.68
C HIS A 52 -8.72 -9.81 13.34
N GLY A 53 -7.77 -9.95 12.42
CA GLY A 53 -8.00 -10.44 11.06
C GLY A 53 -6.90 -11.39 10.58
N PRO A 54 -7.02 -11.97 9.38
CA PRO A 54 -6.00 -12.87 8.84
C PRO A 54 -4.77 -12.12 8.33
N TYR A 55 -3.62 -12.80 8.27
CA TYR A 55 -2.41 -12.25 7.64
C TYR A 55 -2.67 -11.93 6.16
N PRO A 56 -2.32 -10.71 5.69
CA PRO A 56 -2.64 -10.25 4.33
C PRO A 56 -1.70 -10.80 3.23
N ALA A 57 -0.62 -11.45 3.64
CA ALA A 57 0.48 -11.95 2.81
C ALA A 57 1.27 -13.01 3.60
N THR A 58 2.10 -13.79 2.91
CA THR A 58 2.99 -14.79 3.51
C THR A 58 4.35 -14.17 3.82
N ALA A 59 4.92 -14.49 4.98
CA ALA A 59 6.26 -14.04 5.38
C ALA A 59 7.23 -15.23 5.48
N VAL A 60 8.40 -15.10 4.85
CA VAL A 60 9.40 -16.18 4.76
C VAL A 60 10.80 -15.62 5.03
N THR A 61 11.57 -16.27 5.89
CA THR A 61 12.97 -15.90 6.14
C THR A 61 13.85 -16.29 4.94
N LEU A 62 14.76 -15.39 4.55
CA LEU A 62 15.75 -15.59 3.47
C LEU A 62 17.12 -16.05 3.98
N ALA A 63 17.37 -15.87 5.28
CA ALA A 63 18.60 -16.26 5.98
C ALA A 63 18.25 -16.60 7.43
N ASP A 64 19.22 -17.08 8.21
CA ASP A 64 19.06 -17.20 9.65
C ASP A 64 18.64 -15.86 10.23
N SER A 65 17.45 -15.85 10.84
CA SER A 65 16.76 -14.62 11.23
C SER A 65 16.16 -14.80 12.62
N VAL A 66 16.26 -13.75 13.43
CA VAL A 66 15.57 -13.65 14.72
C VAL A 66 14.41 -12.70 14.54
N ILE A 67 13.20 -13.21 14.74
CA ILE A 67 11.96 -12.46 14.56
C ILE A 67 11.29 -12.32 15.92
N GLY A 68 10.90 -11.10 16.26
CA GLY A 68 10.07 -10.84 17.42
C GLY A 68 8.61 -10.71 17.02
N ILE A 69 7.71 -11.13 17.90
CA ILE A 69 6.27 -10.97 17.77
C ILE A 69 5.77 -10.08 18.90
N ILE A 70 4.82 -9.19 18.58
CA ILE A 70 4.05 -8.44 19.56
C ILE A 70 2.59 -8.81 19.33
N LYS A 71 1.99 -9.52 20.29
CA LYS A 71 0.60 -9.95 20.21
C LYS A 71 -0.34 -8.76 20.39
N ASN A 72 -1.49 -8.82 19.75
CA ASN A 72 -2.51 -7.78 19.87
C ASN A 72 -2.95 -7.59 21.33
N THR A 73 -3.18 -8.69 22.05
CA THR A 73 -3.56 -8.67 23.48
C THR A 73 -2.53 -7.95 24.34
N ASP A 74 -1.23 -8.18 24.09
CA ASP A 74 -0.15 -7.58 24.89
C ASP A 74 -0.07 -6.07 24.62
N LEU A 75 -0.22 -5.67 23.35
CA LEU A 75 -0.24 -4.26 22.98
C LEU A 75 -1.45 -3.54 23.57
N GLU A 76 -2.64 -4.13 23.49
CA GLU A 76 -3.88 -3.58 24.05
C GLU A 76 -3.76 -3.36 25.56
N ASN A 77 -3.21 -4.34 26.29
CA ASN A 77 -2.97 -4.22 27.73
C ASN A 77 -1.98 -3.09 28.07
N VAL A 78 -0.89 -2.97 27.30
CA VAL A 78 0.12 -1.92 27.48
C VAL A 78 -0.47 -0.53 27.19
N VAL A 79 -1.31 -0.42 26.16
CA VAL A 79 -1.99 0.84 25.80
C VAL A 79 -3.03 1.24 26.85
N ALA A 80 -3.81 0.28 27.35
CA ALA A 80 -4.78 0.51 28.41
C ALA A 80 -4.11 1.01 29.71
N GLY A 81 -2.92 0.51 30.02
CA GLY A 81 -2.14 0.93 31.19
C GLY A 81 -1.32 2.22 31.00
N ASN A 82 -1.13 2.70 29.76
CA ASN A 82 -0.23 3.83 29.50
C ASN A 82 -0.63 4.65 28.25
N ALA A 83 -1.35 5.75 28.49
CA ALA A 83 -1.77 6.69 27.44
C ALA A 83 -0.62 7.32 26.65
N ARG A 84 0.61 7.41 27.19
CA ARG A 84 1.76 7.95 26.44
C ARG A 84 2.16 7.02 25.29
N ILE A 85 2.01 5.71 25.46
CA ILE A 85 2.31 4.73 24.41
C ILE A 85 1.29 4.86 23.28
N ALA A 86 0.00 5.03 23.61
CA ALA A 86 -1.05 5.29 22.63
C ALA A 86 -0.71 6.51 21.75
N LEU A 87 -0.33 7.63 22.37
CA LEU A 87 0.07 8.85 21.65
C LEU A 87 1.31 8.63 20.77
N HIS A 88 2.27 7.82 21.23
CA HIS A 88 3.45 7.48 20.43
C HIS A 88 3.08 6.69 19.18
N ILE A 89 2.21 5.68 19.32
CA ILE A 89 1.72 4.87 18.21
C ILE A 89 0.97 5.75 17.20
N ILE A 90 0.06 6.62 17.66
CA ILE A 90 -0.66 7.56 16.80
C ILE A 90 0.32 8.40 16.00
N ARG A 91 1.36 8.96 16.65
CA ARG A 91 2.37 9.78 15.98
C ARG A 91 3.15 9.00 14.91
N VAL A 92 3.49 7.73 15.16
CA VAL A 92 4.15 6.86 14.19
C VAL A 92 3.24 6.57 13.00
N MET A 93 1.96 6.23 13.27
CA MET A 93 0.99 5.93 12.22
C MET A 93 0.67 7.15 11.36
N SER A 94 0.55 8.35 11.94
CA SER A 94 0.40 9.59 11.17
C SER A 94 1.57 9.83 10.22
N LYS A 95 2.81 9.56 10.65
CA LYS A 95 3.99 9.65 9.78
C LYS A 95 3.94 8.64 8.63
N LYS A 96 3.60 7.37 8.92
CA LYS A 96 3.46 6.33 7.89
C LYS A 96 2.37 6.70 6.87
N LEU A 97 1.23 7.20 7.33
CA LEU A 97 0.14 7.64 6.45
C LEU A 97 0.58 8.78 5.52
N LEU A 98 1.27 9.79 6.07
CA LEU A 98 1.82 10.89 5.26
C LEU A 98 2.83 10.38 4.23
N GLN A 99 3.71 9.46 4.59
CA GLN A 99 4.66 8.84 3.66
C GLN A 99 3.95 8.09 2.53
N ALA A 100 2.90 7.33 2.85
CA ALA A 100 2.09 6.64 1.86
C ALA A 100 1.40 7.63 0.90
N GLN A 101 0.81 8.71 1.42
CA GLN A 101 0.20 9.76 0.62
C GLN A 101 1.19 10.46 -0.31
N MET A 102 2.40 10.75 0.17
CA MET A 102 3.47 11.34 -0.65
C MET A 102 3.89 10.42 -1.80
N LYS A 103 4.00 9.10 -1.53
CA LYS A 103 4.30 8.12 -2.58
C LYS A 103 3.20 8.13 -3.64
N ILE A 104 1.92 8.15 -3.27
CA ILE A 104 0.79 8.19 -4.21
C ILE A 104 0.79 9.48 -5.05
N LYS A 105 1.11 10.63 -4.45
CA LYS A 105 1.11 11.94 -5.15
C LYS A 105 2.09 11.98 -6.33
N HIS A 106 3.21 11.26 -6.24
CA HIS A 106 4.19 11.18 -7.33
C HIS A 106 3.65 10.48 -8.59
N TRP A 107 2.71 9.53 -8.45
CA TRP A 107 2.12 8.81 -9.59
C TRP A 107 1.03 9.58 -10.33
N ARG A 108 0.49 10.66 -9.75
CA ARG A 108 -0.63 11.43 -10.32
C ARG A 108 -0.22 12.61 -11.21
N CYS A 109 1.07 12.87 -11.38
CA CYS A 109 1.58 13.91 -12.29
C CYS A 109 2.35 13.31 -13.47
N ARG A 110 1.66 12.61 -14.37
CA ARG A 110 2.16 12.35 -15.74
C ARG A 110 1.10 12.62 -16.80
N ILE A 111 0.40 13.75 -16.66
CA ILE A 111 -0.22 14.41 -17.81
C ILE A 111 0.06 15.91 -17.66
N PRO A 112 1.01 16.49 -18.41
CA PRO A 112 1.07 17.94 -18.51
C PRO A 112 -0.17 18.40 -19.26
N PHE A 113 -1.12 19.02 -18.56
CA PHE A 113 -2.27 19.73 -19.15
C PHE A 113 -1.85 20.89 -20.09
N ARG A 114 -0.55 21.15 -20.24
CA ARG A 114 0.01 22.20 -21.10
C ARG A 114 0.17 21.82 -22.58
N ALA A 115 -0.24 20.61 -23.00
CA ALA A 115 -0.07 20.14 -24.38
C ALA A 115 -1.27 20.35 -25.32
N LEU A 116 -2.25 21.22 -24.97
CA LEU A 116 -3.44 21.44 -25.83
C LEU A 116 -3.61 22.87 -26.39
N HIS A 117 -2.73 23.83 -26.06
CA HIS A 117 -2.85 25.20 -26.57
C HIS A 117 -1.90 25.54 -27.74
N LYS A 118 -1.11 24.58 -28.25
CA LYS A 118 -0.19 24.78 -29.40
C LYS A 118 -0.56 24.01 -30.67
N SER A 119 -1.72 23.34 -30.70
CA SER A 119 -2.22 22.65 -31.91
C SER A 119 -3.40 23.34 -32.59
N LEU A 120 -3.89 24.48 -32.07
CA LEU A 120 -5.06 25.19 -32.60
C LEU A 120 -4.74 26.52 -33.29
N SER A 121 -3.48 26.72 -33.70
CA SER A 121 -3.08 27.85 -34.56
C SER A 121 -2.47 27.37 -35.89
N GLY A 122 -2.87 26.19 -36.37
CA GLY A 122 -2.34 25.56 -37.59
C GLY A 122 -3.37 24.92 -38.54
N CYS A 123 -4.68 25.04 -38.26
CA CYS A 123 -5.73 24.58 -39.18
C CYS A 123 -6.68 25.74 -39.48
N HIS A 124 -6.23 26.68 -40.30
CA HIS A 124 -7.06 27.73 -40.87
C HIS A 124 -6.92 27.73 -42.40
N SER A 125 -7.12 26.58 -43.04
CA SER A 125 -7.22 26.48 -44.50
C SER A 125 -7.71 25.09 -44.95
N ASN A 126 -8.95 24.73 -44.60
CA ASN A 126 -9.82 24.02 -45.54
C ASN A 126 -11.27 24.03 -45.02
N MET A 127 -12.05 24.99 -45.52
CA MET A 127 -13.51 24.91 -45.50
C MET A 127 -13.96 23.80 -46.45
N GLY A 128 -14.87 22.95 -45.99
CA GLY A 128 -15.60 22.06 -46.90
C GLY A 128 -16.26 20.85 -46.24
N GLY A 129 -17.40 21.07 -45.59
CA GLY A 129 -18.45 20.04 -45.52
C GLY A 129 -18.54 19.19 -44.24
N LEU A 130 -19.78 19.11 -43.76
CA LEU A 130 -20.38 18.05 -42.93
C LEU A 130 -20.23 18.14 -41.40
N LEU A 131 -21.07 18.99 -40.81
CA LEU A 131 -21.85 18.67 -39.60
C LEU A 131 -23.34 18.88 -39.98
N PRO A 132 -24.33 18.08 -39.51
CA PRO A 132 -24.35 17.45 -38.18
C PRO A 132 -25.01 16.04 -38.13
N ALA A 133 -24.24 15.00 -37.82
CA ALA A 133 -24.79 13.67 -37.49
C ALA A 133 -24.86 13.38 -35.97
N VAL A 134 -24.26 14.22 -35.12
CA VAL A 134 -24.13 13.92 -33.67
C VAL A 134 -25.17 14.62 -32.80
N LEU A 135 -25.88 15.62 -33.32
CA LEU A 135 -26.87 16.40 -32.53
C LEU A 135 -28.29 15.80 -32.48
N ARG A 136 -28.48 14.54 -32.91
CA ARG A 136 -29.80 13.88 -32.93
C ARG A 136 -29.98 12.77 -31.89
N LEU A 137 -28.98 12.50 -31.05
CA LEU A 137 -29.01 11.40 -30.08
C LEU A 137 -29.11 11.83 -28.60
N ILE A 138 -29.29 13.13 -28.29
CA ILE A 138 -29.37 13.64 -26.91
C ILE A 138 -30.77 14.21 -26.55
N LEU A 139 -31.77 14.09 -27.43
CA LEU A 139 -33.16 14.48 -27.11
C LEU A 139 -34.19 13.42 -27.52
N ARG A 140 -34.04 12.19 -27.03
CA ARG A 140 -35.17 11.28 -26.77
C ARG A 140 -34.87 10.41 -25.57
#